data_AF-A0A836UJL2-F1
#
_entry.id   AF-A0A836UJL2-F1
#
_cell.length_a   1.000
_cell.length_b   1.000
_cell.length_c   1.000
_cell.angle_alpha   90.00
_cell.angle_beta   90.00
_cell.angle_gamma   90.00
#
_symmetry.space_group_name_H-M   'P 1'
#
loop_
_entity.id
_entity.type
_entity.pdbx_description
1 polymer ?
#
loop_
_entity_poly.entity_id
_entity_poly.type
_entity_poly.pdbx_seq_one_letter_code
_entity_poly.pdbx_strand_id
1 'polypeptide(L)'
;MDEVMGVDGNWHTTNKATIWRWREAYQNDFAARMDWTIKPYEQANHPPKPKLDHANRLTAKPGDRVDLSAEATTDSDGDAVSYKWFFYGEAGTFTMATPRTGVPFEIEGFDRPKASFTVPTSRVMPPGTGTMRGGPRHATADPLPARTRRGQTLNLVRRLTMYRRYILAALAACLTASPAVADPEDYLDKPDAWFAEDQAKRVAANILSFQSDLGGWPKNKNTTENPYEGDRRSLEPTYDNKATTDELRFLARMYTATNDEAYQTAFYLGLDYIFQGQYPNGGWPQRYPSGNGYHRHITFNDNAMVRLMEFLREVATDEGYALVDAARRNAATDAFDRGIACILQCQIDGLVRTARRDRL
;
A
#
# COMPACT_ATOMS: atom_id res chain seq x y z
N MET A 1 -16.13 9.36 -3.50
CA MET A 1 -14.99 9.87 -4.31
C MET A 1 -14.55 11.13 -3.63
N ASP A 2 -13.25 11.31 -3.47
CA ASP A 2 -12.69 12.49 -2.83
C ASP A 2 -12.26 13.49 -3.89
N GLU A 3 -12.22 14.77 -3.52
CA GLU A 3 -11.74 15.85 -4.37
C GLU A 3 -10.41 16.40 -3.82
N VAL A 4 -9.36 16.37 -4.66
CA VAL A 4 -7.98 16.67 -4.26
C VAL A 4 -7.31 17.57 -5.27
N MET A 5 -6.60 18.60 -4.80
CA MET A 5 -5.73 19.42 -5.64
C MET A 5 -4.49 18.61 -6.00
N GLY A 6 -4.29 18.36 -7.29
CA GLY A 6 -3.13 17.66 -7.81
C GLY A 6 -1.89 18.54 -7.91
N VAL A 7 -0.73 17.90 -8.08
CA VAL A 7 0.56 18.57 -8.35
C VAL A 7 0.60 19.27 -9.71
N ASP A 8 -0.37 18.98 -10.58
CA ASP A 8 -0.62 19.66 -11.84
C ASP A 8 -1.45 20.95 -11.68
N GLY A 9 -1.86 21.28 -10.45
CA GLY A 9 -2.69 22.46 -10.14
C GLY A 9 -4.18 22.30 -10.47
N ASN A 10 -4.62 21.09 -10.82
CA ASN A 10 -6.04 20.80 -11.12
C ASN A 10 -6.71 20.08 -9.96
N TRP A 11 -8.02 20.26 -9.81
CA TRP A 11 -8.83 19.44 -8.90
C TRP A 11 -9.18 18.10 -9.56
N HIS A 12 -8.91 17.00 -8.86
CA HIS A 12 -9.20 15.63 -9.28
C HIS A 12 -10.25 15.01 -8.37
N THR A 13 -11.41 14.65 -8.95
CA THR A 13 -12.43 13.84 -8.27
C THR A 13 -12.34 12.39 -8.77
N THR A 14 -11.89 11.46 -7.93
CA THR A 14 -11.70 10.04 -8.33
C THR A 14 -11.69 9.10 -7.12
N ASN A 15 -11.85 7.79 -7.33
CA ASN A 15 -11.65 6.79 -6.28
C ASN A 15 -10.19 6.72 -5.82
N LYS A 16 -9.22 7.10 -6.67
CA LYS A 16 -7.80 7.15 -6.29
C LYS A 16 -7.47 8.33 -5.36
N ALA A 17 -8.31 9.36 -5.35
CA ALA A 17 -8.11 10.59 -4.58
C ALA A 17 -8.26 10.35 -3.07
N THR A 18 -9.07 9.36 -2.67
CA THR A 18 -9.28 8.94 -1.28
C THR A 18 -7.98 8.52 -0.59
N ILE A 19 -7.04 7.96 -1.38
CA ILE A 19 -5.69 7.60 -0.94
C ILE A 19 -4.73 8.76 -1.21
N TRP A 20 -4.70 9.30 -2.43
CA TRP A 20 -3.72 10.32 -2.84
C TRP A 20 -3.70 11.55 -1.93
N ARG A 21 -4.84 11.99 -1.37
CA ARG A 21 -4.89 13.13 -0.45
C ARG A 21 -4.00 12.99 0.79
N TRP A 22 -3.61 11.76 1.13
CA TRP A 22 -2.78 11.42 2.28
C TRP A 22 -1.33 11.06 1.91
N ARG A 23 -0.94 11.18 0.62
CA ARG A 23 0.33 10.68 0.10
C ARG A 23 1.56 11.17 0.86
N GLU A 24 1.64 12.47 1.06
CA GLU A 24 2.73 13.10 1.83
C GLU A 24 2.83 12.49 3.23
N ALA A 25 1.71 12.38 3.95
CA ALA A 25 1.68 11.83 5.31
C ALA A 25 2.10 10.35 5.37
N TYR A 26 1.56 9.47 4.51
CA TYR A 26 1.92 8.04 4.56
C TYR A 26 3.31 7.74 3.98
N GLN A 27 3.87 8.62 3.14
CA GLN A 27 5.25 8.49 2.68
C GLN A 27 6.25 8.96 3.74
N ASN A 28 5.97 10.07 4.42
CA ASN A 28 6.79 10.55 5.53
C ASN A 28 6.76 9.57 6.73
N ASP A 29 5.60 8.97 7.04
CA ASP A 29 5.48 7.88 8.03
C ASP A 29 6.28 6.63 7.62
N PHE A 30 6.26 6.24 6.34
CA PHE A 30 7.08 5.12 5.85
C PHE A 30 8.59 5.43 5.93
N ALA A 31 9.03 6.62 5.51
CA ALA A 31 10.42 7.03 5.58
C ALA A 31 10.94 7.05 7.03
N ALA A 32 10.17 7.61 7.97
CA ALA A 32 10.49 7.60 9.40
C ALA A 32 10.59 6.16 9.95
N ARG A 33 9.66 5.27 9.58
CA ARG A 33 9.70 3.86 9.98
C ARG A 33 10.91 3.11 9.42
N MET A 34 11.35 3.42 8.19
CA MET A 34 12.59 2.86 7.65
C MET A 34 13.80 3.30 8.47
N ASP A 35 13.86 4.59 8.84
CA ASP A 35 14.88 5.11 9.75
C ASP A 35 14.88 4.39 11.12
N TRP A 36 13.71 4.08 11.69
CA TRP A 36 13.59 3.33 12.96
C TRP A 36 14.22 1.92 12.91
N THR A 37 14.42 1.34 11.72
CA THR A 37 15.04 0.00 11.58
C THR A 37 16.57 0.04 11.64
N ILE A 38 17.19 1.20 11.44
CA ILE A 38 18.66 1.36 11.31
C ILE A 38 19.27 2.45 12.20
N LYS A 39 18.44 3.34 12.79
CA LYS A 39 18.88 4.41 13.69
C LYS A 39 18.37 4.17 15.12
N PRO A 40 19.13 4.57 16.16
CA PRO A 40 18.59 4.68 17.52
C PRO A 40 17.38 5.62 17.57
N TYR A 41 16.48 5.41 18.55
CA TYR A 41 15.28 6.23 18.76
C TYR A 41 15.56 7.74 18.68
N GLU A 42 16.52 8.23 19.46
CA GLU A 42 16.92 9.66 19.52
C GLU A 42 17.49 10.24 18.21
N GLN A 43 17.70 9.42 17.17
CA GLN A 43 18.23 9.84 15.87
C GLN A 43 17.22 9.70 14.73
N ALA A 44 15.97 9.38 15.03
CA ALA A 44 14.89 9.28 14.05
C ALA A 44 13.64 10.06 14.48
N ASN A 45 12.89 10.55 13.51
CA ASN A 45 11.69 11.35 13.73
C ASN A 45 10.49 10.48 14.15
N HIS A 46 9.65 10.94 15.07
CA HIS A 46 8.41 10.30 15.48
C HIS A 46 7.18 11.16 15.16
N PRO A 47 6.00 10.55 14.96
CA PRO A 47 4.80 11.33 14.70
C PRO A 47 4.36 12.13 15.95
N PRO A 48 3.94 13.40 15.77
CA PRO A 48 3.34 14.17 16.86
C PRO A 48 2.05 13.50 17.33
N LYS A 49 1.74 13.67 18.62
CA LYS A 49 0.61 13.05 19.35
C LYS A 49 -0.55 14.06 19.42
N PRO A 50 -1.54 14.00 18.51
CA PRO A 50 -2.61 14.99 18.44
C PRO A 50 -3.54 14.81 19.64
N LYS A 51 -3.88 15.91 20.30
CA LYS A 51 -4.80 15.91 21.44
C LYS A 51 -5.75 17.09 21.33
N LEU A 52 -7.05 16.81 21.41
CA LEU A 52 -8.10 17.80 21.40
C LEU A 52 -8.44 18.24 22.82
N ASP A 53 -8.62 19.54 23.04
CA ASP A 53 -9.04 20.12 24.33
C ASP A 53 -10.57 20.25 24.43
N HIS A 54 -11.29 19.57 23.54
CA HIS A 54 -12.74 19.46 23.48
C HIS A 54 -13.14 18.03 23.09
N ALA A 55 -14.43 17.72 23.20
CA ALA A 55 -14.92 16.41 22.80
C ALA A 55 -14.74 16.15 21.28
N ASN A 56 -14.37 14.92 20.93
CA ASN A 56 -14.24 14.45 19.53
C ASN A 56 -15.58 14.42 18.77
N ARG A 57 -16.70 14.58 19.47
CA ARG A 57 -18.05 14.73 18.91
C ARG A 57 -18.70 15.92 19.58
N LEU A 58 -19.09 16.90 18.77
CA LEU A 58 -19.75 18.13 19.21
C LEU A 58 -21.15 18.19 18.61
N THR A 59 -22.10 18.76 19.34
CA THR A 59 -23.47 18.99 18.88
C THR A 59 -23.74 20.49 18.98
N ALA A 60 -24.10 21.10 17.86
CA ALA A 60 -24.32 22.53 17.73
C ALA A 60 -25.51 22.79 16.78
N LYS A 61 -26.23 23.89 17.00
CA LYS A 61 -27.37 24.34 16.20
C LYS A 61 -26.91 25.27 15.07
N PRO A 62 -27.70 25.45 14.00
CA PRO A 62 -27.42 26.47 12.99
C PRO A 62 -27.28 27.86 13.63
N GLY A 63 -26.16 28.54 13.35
CA GLY A 63 -25.79 29.83 13.92
C GLY A 63 -24.91 29.76 15.18
N ASP A 64 -24.75 28.59 15.81
CA ASP A 64 -23.84 28.45 16.96
C ASP A 64 -22.38 28.60 16.51
N ARG A 65 -21.57 29.28 17.33
CA ARG A 65 -20.11 29.25 17.24
C ARG A 65 -19.60 27.95 17.87
N VAL A 66 -18.69 27.28 17.18
CA VAL A 66 -17.98 26.10 17.67
C VAL A 66 -16.50 26.42 17.71
N ASP A 67 -15.94 26.43 18.92
CA ASP A 67 -14.51 26.57 19.14
C ASP A 67 -13.83 25.19 19.14
N LEU A 68 -12.66 25.13 18.51
CA LEU A 68 -11.82 23.95 18.33
C LEU A 68 -10.43 24.25 18.92
N SER A 69 -9.81 23.25 19.53
CA SER A 69 -8.50 23.40 20.16
C SER A 69 -7.77 22.07 20.15
N ALA A 70 -6.53 22.11 19.68
CA ALA A 70 -5.57 21.02 19.71
C ALA A 70 -4.28 21.47 20.43
N GLU A 71 -4.37 22.43 21.35
CA GLU A 71 -3.24 23.09 22.00
C GLU A 71 -2.44 22.15 22.91
N ALA A 72 -3.08 21.11 23.46
CA ALA A 72 -2.37 20.03 24.17
C ALA A 72 -1.72 18.97 23.26
N THR A 73 -1.65 19.20 21.93
CA THR A 73 -0.86 18.36 21.02
C THR A 73 0.62 18.49 21.35
N THR A 74 1.32 17.36 21.43
CA THR A 74 2.74 17.31 21.75
C THR A 74 3.53 16.57 20.70
N ASP A 75 4.81 16.88 20.62
CA ASP A 75 5.79 16.14 19.84
C ASP A 75 6.79 15.47 20.79
N SER A 76 7.30 14.27 20.47
CA SER A 76 8.25 13.55 21.33
C SER A 76 9.70 13.94 21.13
N ASP A 77 10.03 14.43 19.93
CA ASP A 77 11.39 14.77 19.52
C ASP A 77 11.69 16.26 19.79
N GLY A 78 10.63 17.03 20.09
CA GLY A 78 10.68 18.46 20.39
C GLY A 78 10.40 19.33 19.17
N ASP A 79 9.92 18.75 18.08
CA ASP A 79 9.71 19.42 16.81
C ASP A 79 8.52 20.39 16.82
N ALA A 80 8.57 21.36 15.91
CA ALA A 80 7.54 22.38 15.78
C ALA A 80 6.27 21.81 15.11
N VAL A 81 5.19 21.68 15.89
CA VAL A 81 3.89 21.25 15.39
C VAL A 81 3.18 22.39 14.63
N SER A 82 2.92 22.18 13.34
CA SER A 82 1.97 22.98 12.56
C SER A 82 0.54 22.42 12.63
N TYR A 83 -0.46 23.26 12.40
CA TYR A 83 -1.87 22.92 12.53
C TYR A 83 -2.58 23.16 11.22
N LYS A 84 -3.55 22.30 10.89
CA LYS A 84 -4.34 22.43 9.66
C LYS A 84 -5.72 21.79 9.79
N TRP A 85 -6.63 22.52 10.39
CA TRP A 85 -8.05 22.20 10.43
C TRP A 85 -8.66 22.31 9.04
N PHE A 86 -9.60 21.43 8.72
CA PHE A 86 -10.39 21.51 7.50
C PHE A 86 -11.70 20.76 7.66
N PHE A 87 -12.71 21.16 6.90
CA PHE A 87 -13.96 20.42 6.75
C PHE A 87 -13.79 19.32 5.71
N TYR A 88 -14.05 18.07 6.11
CA TYR A 88 -13.99 16.88 5.27
C TYR A 88 -15.41 16.49 4.83
N GLY A 89 -15.92 17.22 3.84
CA GLY A 89 -17.31 17.11 3.39
C GLY A 89 -17.65 15.75 2.79
N GLU A 90 -16.73 15.11 2.07
CA GLU A 90 -16.96 13.81 1.41
C GLU A 90 -17.19 12.65 2.41
N ALA A 91 -16.73 12.81 3.66
CA ALA A 91 -16.90 11.85 4.75
C ALA A 91 -18.06 12.22 5.71
N GLY A 92 -18.80 13.29 5.41
CA GLY A 92 -19.94 13.80 6.17
C GLY A 92 -21.27 13.66 5.42
N THR A 93 -22.36 14.06 6.09
CA THR A 93 -23.69 14.20 5.46
C THR A 93 -24.08 15.67 5.23
N PHE A 94 -23.22 16.61 5.63
CA PHE A 94 -23.44 18.04 5.50
C PHE A 94 -23.05 18.54 4.10
N THR A 95 -23.97 18.49 3.15
CA THR A 95 -23.74 18.95 1.77
C THR A 95 -24.00 20.45 1.63
N MET A 96 -22.94 21.23 1.42
CA MET A 96 -23.04 22.64 1.00
C MET A 96 -23.17 22.75 -0.53
N ALA A 97 -24.05 23.62 -1.02
CA ALA A 97 -24.19 23.85 -2.46
C ALA A 97 -23.03 24.69 -3.02
N THR A 98 -22.20 24.11 -3.90
CA THR A 98 -21.08 24.81 -4.58
C THR A 98 -21.10 24.61 -6.10
N PRO A 99 -20.93 25.66 -6.94
CA PRO A 99 -21.02 25.53 -8.39
C PRO A 99 -19.84 24.83 -9.11
N ARG A 100 -18.64 24.80 -8.50
CA ARG A 100 -17.40 24.04 -8.89
C ARG A 100 -16.21 24.56 -8.04
N THR A 101 -16.21 24.26 -6.74
CA THR A 101 -15.40 24.95 -5.69
C THR A 101 -15.76 26.44 -5.51
N GLY A 102 -15.41 27.05 -4.37
CA GLY A 102 -15.47 28.53 -4.23
C GLY A 102 -16.17 29.16 -3.00
N VAL A 103 -16.65 28.39 -2.03
CA VAL A 103 -16.81 28.88 -0.64
C VAL A 103 -16.28 27.78 0.27
N PRO A 104 -15.05 27.88 0.81
CA PRO A 104 -14.65 26.95 1.86
C PRO A 104 -15.60 27.10 3.04
N PHE A 105 -15.89 26.00 3.73
CA PHE A 105 -16.43 26.10 5.08
C PHE A 105 -15.38 26.83 5.92
N GLU A 106 -15.65 28.09 6.25
CA GLU A 106 -14.64 28.96 6.85
C GLU A 106 -14.37 28.53 8.30
N ILE A 107 -13.12 28.14 8.54
CA ILE A 107 -12.58 27.87 9.86
C ILE A 107 -11.61 29.02 10.16
N GLU A 108 -12.01 29.89 11.07
CA GLU A 108 -11.15 30.93 11.64
C GLU A 108 -9.96 30.26 12.33
N GLY A 109 -8.74 30.72 12.08
CA GLY A 109 -7.53 30.11 12.66
C GLY A 109 -7.28 28.67 12.21
N PHE A 110 -7.70 28.27 11.01
CA PHE A 110 -7.50 26.90 10.50
C PHE A 110 -6.04 26.41 10.53
N ASP A 111 -5.07 27.33 10.56
CA ASP A 111 -3.63 27.10 10.62
C ASP A 111 -3.02 27.20 12.04
N ARG A 112 -3.86 27.24 13.09
CA ARG A 112 -3.47 27.49 14.48
C ARG A 112 -3.90 26.37 15.44
N PRO A 113 -3.29 26.28 16.65
CA PRO A 113 -3.73 25.33 17.68
C PRO A 113 -5.20 25.50 18.07
N LYS A 114 -5.66 26.75 18.11
CA LYS A 114 -7.05 27.14 18.37
C LYS A 114 -7.68 27.68 17.09
N ALA A 115 -8.86 27.16 16.77
CA ALA A 115 -9.63 27.49 15.59
C ALA A 115 -11.12 27.60 15.95
N SER A 116 -11.94 28.16 15.06
CA SER A 116 -13.38 28.26 15.28
C SER A 116 -14.16 28.30 13.98
N PHE A 117 -15.43 27.90 14.01
CA PHE A 117 -16.36 28.10 12.90
C PHE A 117 -17.75 28.47 13.43
N THR A 118 -18.60 29.02 12.57
CA THR A 118 -20.02 29.21 12.86
C THR A 118 -20.84 28.22 12.04
N VAL A 119 -21.76 27.48 12.66
CA VAL A 119 -22.59 26.49 11.95
C VAL A 119 -23.46 27.22 10.91
N PRO A 120 -23.39 26.86 9.61
CA PRO A 120 -24.10 27.62 8.58
C PRO A 120 -25.62 27.59 8.75
N THR A 121 -26.25 28.76 8.65
CA THR A 121 -27.71 28.96 8.73
C THR A 121 -28.40 28.90 7.36
N SER A 122 -27.64 28.88 6.26
CA SER A 122 -28.16 28.87 4.89
C SER A 122 -27.37 27.91 3.99
N ARG A 123 -27.95 27.55 2.84
CA ARG A 123 -27.42 26.54 1.89
C ARG A 123 -27.25 25.13 2.49
N VAL A 124 -27.95 24.83 3.57
CA VAL A 124 -28.05 23.50 4.19
C VAL A 124 -29.22 22.73 3.57
N MET A 125 -28.98 21.50 3.12
CA MET A 125 -30.06 20.62 2.66
C MET A 125 -30.88 20.08 3.85
N PRO A 126 -32.22 20.13 3.81
CA PRO A 126 -33.07 19.41 4.77
C PRO A 126 -32.79 17.89 4.73
N PRO A 127 -32.83 17.17 5.87
CA PRO A 127 -33.40 17.56 7.16
C PRO A 127 -32.36 18.04 8.20
N GLY A 128 -31.53 19.03 7.86
CA GLY A 128 -30.88 19.92 8.83
C GLY A 128 -29.87 19.31 9.81
N THR A 129 -29.57 18.01 9.68
CA THR A 129 -28.74 17.25 10.61
C THR A 129 -27.58 16.63 9.82
N GLY A 130 -26.42 17.28 9.88
CA GLY A 130 -25.22 16.88 9.14
C GLY A 130 -24.12 16.44 10.08
N THR A 131 -23.55 15.25 9.88
CA THR A 131 -22.27 14.91 10.49
C THR A 131 -21.19 15.70 9.76
N MET A 132 -20.59 16.68 10.43
CA MET A 132 -19.35 17.30 9.96
C MET A 132 -18.17 16.49 10.49
N ARG A 133 -17.22 16.15 9.62
CA ARG A 133 -15.92 15.61 10.01
C ARG A 133 -14.85 16.66 9.74
N GLY A 134 -13.95 16.81 10.68
CA GLY A 134 -12.80 17.69 10.59
C GLY A 134 -11.80 17.30 11.68
N GLY A 135 -10.54 17.62 11.46
CA GLY A 135 -9.46 17.35 12.39
C GLY A 135 -8.17 17.99 11.90
N PRO A 136 -7.16 18.13 12.77
CA PRO A 136 -5.85 18.61 12.36
C PRO A 136 -5.21 17.60 11.40
N ARG A 137 -4.67 18.10 10.29
CA ARG A 137 -3.65 17.35 9.51
C ARG A 137 -2.33 17.37 10.28
N HIS A 138 -1.62 16.25 10.26
CA HIS A 138 -0.27 16.18 10.82
C HIS A 138 0.67 17.18 10.15
N ALA A 139 1.52 17.78 10.96
CA ALA A 139 2.67 18.54 10.52
C ALA A 139 3.85 17.62 10.21
N THR A 140 4.59 17.93 9.15
CA THR A 140 6.04 17.80 9.15
C THR A 140 6.66 19.14 9.55
N ALA A 141 7.79 19.10 10.24
CA ALA A 141 8.62 20.28 10.45
C ALA A 141 9.45 20.54 9.19
N ASP A 142 9.41 21.76 8.64
CA ASP A 142 10.25 22.19 7.51
C ASP A 142 10.57 23.70 7.64
N PRO A 143 11.85 24.14 7.55
CA PRO A 143 12.24 25.53 7.84
C PRO A 143 12.03 26.52 6.67
N LEU A 144 11.64 27.75 7.03
CA LEU A 144 11.32 28.91 6.17
C LEU A 144 12.24 30.12 6.50
N PRO A 145 12.21 31.27 5.77
CA PRO A 145 11.57 31.61 4.47
C PRO A 145 12.44 32.47 3.48
N ALA A 146 11.95 32.72 2.24
CA ALA A 146 12.25 33.96 1.49
C ALA A 146 11.15 34.40 0.47
N ARG A 147 10.83 35.71 0.50
CA ARG A 147 9.75 36.53 -0.12
C ARG A 147 9.40 36.49 -1.65
N THR A 148 8.08 36.62 -1.92
CA THR A 148 7.37 37.35 -3.04
C THR A 148 7.46 36.80 -4.49
N ARG A 149 6.53 37.05 -5.44
CA ARG A 149 5.55 38.16 -5.67
C ARG A 149 4.28 37.73 -6.50
N ARG A 150 3.35 38.67 -6.77
CA ARG A 150 1.93 38.56 -7.23
C ARG A 150 1.62 38.16 -8.71
N GLY A 151 0.38 37.68 -8.94
CA GLY A 151 -0.45 37.85 -10.18
C GLY A 151 -0.60 36.61 -11.08
N GLN A 152 -1.68 36.35 -11.83
CA GLN A 152 -3.02 36.97 -12.04
C GLN A 152 -4.07 35.89 -12.45
N THR A 153 -5.36 36.21 -12.41
CA THR A 153 -6.54 35.35 -12.72
C THR A 153 -6.93 35.26 -14.20
N LEU A 154 -7.54 34.14 -14.66
CA LEU A 154 -8.68 34.14 -15.59
C LEU A 154 -9.47 32.79 -15.69
N ASN A 155 -10.75 32.81 -15.28
CA ASN A 155 -11.98 32.34 -15.97
C ASN A 155 -11.91 31.45 -17.27
N LEU A 156 -12.85 30.54 -17.63
CA LEU A 156 -14.19 30.14 -17.10
C LEU A 156 -14.89 29.05 -18.01
N VAL A 157 -15.55 28.01 -17.43
CA VAL A 157 -16.74 27.24 -17.97
C VAL A 157 -16.49 26.28 -19.20
N ARG A 158 -17.25 25.19 -19.51
CA ARG A 158 -18.72 24.97 -19.58
C ARG A 158 -19.32 23.61 -19.08
N ARG A 159 -19.63 22.63 -19.94
CA ARG A 159 -20.70 21.58 -19.84
C ARG A 159 -20.16 20.13 -19.64
N LEU A 160 -20.88 19.03 -19.31
CA LEU A 160 -22.30 18.74 -18.92
C LEU A 160 -22.50 17.39 -18.14
N THR A 161 -23.77 16.94 -18.04
CA THR A 161 -24.41 15.71 -17.50
C THR A 161 -24.07 14.35 -18.15
N MET A 162 -24.10 13.24 -17.38
CA MET A 162 -25.16 12.20 -17.35
C MET A 162 -24.77 11.03 -16.40
N TYR A 163 -25.65 10.03 -16.20
CA TYR A 163 -25.46 8.76 -15.44
C TYR A 163 -25.60 8.77 -13.91
N ARG A 164 -26.79 9.16 -13.45
CA ARG A 164 -27.44 8.59 -12.25
C ARG A 164 -28.40 7.47 -12.68
N ARG A 165 -28.03 6.21 -12.44
CA ARG A 165 -28.84 4.95 -12.39
C ARG A 165 -27.82 3.79 -12.42
N TYR A 166 -28.03 2.72 -11.63
CA TYR A 166 -27.21 1.49 -11.44
C TYR A 166 -26.45 1.28 -10.11
N ILE A 167 -26.90 1.85 -8.98
CA ILE A 167 -26.45 1.40 -7.65
C ILE A 167 -27.66 1.27 -6.72
N LEU A 168 -28.40 0.14 -6.83
CA LEU A 168 -29.43 -0.26 -5.88
C LEU A 168 -29.84 -1.76 -6.01
N ALA A 169 -28.91 -2.62 -6.47
CA ALA A 169 -29.16 -4.05 -6.72
C ALA A 169 -27.91 -4.92 -6.46
N ALA A 170 -27.12 -4.60 -5.43
CA ALA A 170 -25.90 -5.33 -5.07
C ALA A 170 -25.66 -5.36 -3.54
N LEU A 171 -26.73 -5.62 -2.77
CA LEU A 171 -26.67 -5.62 -1.30
C LEU A 171 -27.58 -6.70 -0.68
N ALA A 172 -27.55 -7.89 -1.27
CA ALA A 172 -28.12 -9.13 -0.72
C ALA A 172 -27.51 -10.35 -1.45
N ALA A 173 -26.26 -10.69 -1.15
CA ALA A 173 -25.63 -11.94 -1.59
C ALA A 173 -24.70 -12.49 -0.50
N CYS A 174 -25.10 -13.65 0.02
CA CYS A 174 -24.48 -14.53 1.02
C CYS A 174 -23.05 -14.22 1.52
N LEU A 175 -22.95 -13.91 2.82
CA LEU A 175 -21.79 -14.25 3.65
C LEU A 175 -21.82 -15.76 3.98
N THR A 176 -21.43 -16.60 3.02
CA THR A 176 -20.88 -17.91 3.34
C THR A 176 -19.37 -17.76 3.41
N ALA A 177 -18.78 -17.85 4.61
CA ALA A 177 -17.34 -18.00 4.73
C ALA A 177 -16.97 -19.36 4.14
N SER A 178 -16.44 -19.37 2.92
CA SER A 178 -15.78 -20.55 2.37
C SER A 178 -14.66 -20.96 3.34
N PRO A 179 -14.43 -22.27 3.57
CA PRO A 179 -13.24 -22.70 4.28
C PRO A 179 -12.01 -22.11 3.57
N ALA A 180 -11.01 -21.69 4.35
CA ALA A 180 -9.77 -21.21 3.80
C ALA A 180 -9.17 -22.30 2.91
N VAL A 181 -8.71 -21.91 1.72
CA VAL A 181 -8.01 -22.80 0.79
C VAL A 181 -6.67 -23.15 1.43
N ALA A 182 -6.36 -24.43 1.56
CA ALA A 182 -5.10 -24.87 2.16
C ALA A 182 -3.91 -24.45 1.29
N ASP A 183 -2.94 -23.80 1.92
CA ASP A 183 -1.83 -23.09 1.29
C ASP A 183 -0.51 -23.79 1.67
N PRO A 184 0.52 -23.82 0.80
CA PRO A 184 1.85 -24.32 1.18
C PRO A 184 2.36 -23.76 2.51
N GLU A 185 2.04 -22.50 2.84
CA GLU A 185 2.39 -21.85 4.12
C GLU A 185 1.89 -22.65 5.35
N ASP A 186 0.70 -23.28 5.28
CA ASP A 186 0.10 -24.07 6.38
C ASP A 186 0.94 -25.30 6.79
N TYR A 187 1.93 -25.67 5.98
CA TYR A 187 2.82 -26.80 6.20
C TYR A 187 4.26 -26.38 6.51
N LEU A 188 4.64 -25.09 6.34
CA LEU A 188 6.02 -24.64 6.53
C LEU A 188 6.50 -24.69 7.99
N ASP A 189 5.59 -24.79 8.96
CA ASP A 189 5.91 -24.96 10.39
C ASP A 189 5.93 -26.44 10.85
N LYS A 190 5.72 -27.42 9.95
CA LYS A 190 5.81 -28.84 10.31
C LYS A 190 7.26 -29.21 10.71
N PRO A 191 7.49 -30.17 11.62
CA PRO A 191 8.84 -30.63 11.96
C PRO A 191 9.51 -31.30 10.76
N ASP A 192 10.84 -31.24 10.64
CA ASP A 192 11.58 -31.77 9.47
C ASP A 192 11.27 -33.24 9.16
N ALA A 193 11.09 -34.07 10.21
CA ALA A 193 10.73 -35.48 10.07
C ALA A 193 9.43 -35.70 9.28
N TRP A 194 8.47 -34.76 9.33
CA TRP A 194 7.22 -34.85 8.58
C TRP A 194 7.44 -34.78 7.07
N PHE A 195 8.48 -34.06 6.60
CA PHE A 195 8.79 -33.94 5.17
C PHE A 195 9.30 -35.24 4.53
N ALA A 196 9.70 -36.23 5.35
CA ALA A 196 10.00 -37.58 4.89
C ALA A 196 8.76 -38.50 4.77
N GLU A 197 7.61 -38.09 5.35
CA GLU A 197 6.38 -38.89 5.39
C GLU A 197 5.62 -38.87 4.04
N ASP A 198 4.83 -39.92 3.81
CA ASP A 198 4.02 -40.03 2.58
C ASP A 198 2.92 -38.95 2.48
N GLN A 199 2.54 -38.31 3.58
CA GLN A 199 1.65 -37.15 3.53
C GLN A 199 2.34 -35.95 2.87
N ALA A 200 3.58 -35.64 3.27
CA ALA A 200 4.34 -34.55 2.67
C ALA A 200 4.65 -34.82 1.20
N LYS A 201 4.99 -36.06 0.83
CA LYS A 201 5.18 -36.46 -0.58
C LYS A 201 3.92 -36.26 -1.43
N ARG A 202 2.72 -36.53 -0.89
CA ARG A 202 1.45 -36.25 -1.59
C ARG A 202 1.23 -34.75 -1.80
N VAL A 203 1.46 -33.92 -0.78
CA VAL A 203 1.39 -32.46 -0.90
C VAL A 203 2.42 -31.95 -1.91
N ALA A 204 3.65 -32.47 -1.89
CA ALA A 204 4.71 -32.13 -2.85
C ALA A 204 4.31 -32.48 -4.29
N ALA A 205 3.73 -33.66 -4.53
CA ALA A 205 3.25 -34.07 -5.85
C ALA A 205 2.14 -33.16 -6.38
N ASN A 206 1.22 -32.72 -5.50
CA ASN A 206 0.21 -31.71 -5.84
C ASN A 206 0.88 -30.38 -6.21
N ILE A 207 1.79 -29.85 -5.38
CA ILE A 207 2.50 -28.59 -5.63
C ILE A 207 3.25 -28.64 -6.97
N LEU A 208 3.98 -29.71 -7.25
CA LEU A 208 4.72 -29.89 -8.51
C LEU A 208 3.81 -29.86 -9.74
N SER A 209 2.59 -30.40 -9.65
CA SER A 209 1.63 -30.38 -10.77
C SER A 209 1.13 -28.96 -11.12
N PHE A 210 1.17 -28.03 -10.17
CA PHE A 210 0.80 -26.61 -10.36
C PHE A 210 1.96 -25.71 -10.79
N GLN A 211 3.18 -26.22 -10.94
CA GLN A 211 4.27 -25.39 -11.44
C GLN A 211 4.06 -25.12 -12.94
N SER A 212 4.01 -23.86 -13.36
CA SER A 212 3.93 -23.51 -14.80
C SER A 212 5.21 -23.91 -15.56
N ASP A 213 5.14 -24.03 -16.89
CA ASP A 213 6.32 -24.23 -17.76
C ASP A 213 7.34 -23.07 -17.65
N LEU A 214 6.94 -21.94 -17.06
CA LEU A 214 7.80 -20.79 -16.76
C LEU A 214 8.52 -20.90 -15.40
N GLY A 215 8.15 -21.88 -14.56
CA GLY A 215 8.77 -22.14 -13.25
C GLY A 215 8.01 -21.58 -12.03
N GLY A 216 7.14 -20.59 -12.19
CA GLY A 216 6.33 -20.03 -11.08
C GLY A 216 4.97 -20.73 -10.88
N TRP A 217 4.22 -20.31 -9.84
CA TRP A 217 2.92 -20.87 -9.45
C TRP A 217 1.75 -19.86 -9.54
N PRO A 218 0.51 -20.34 -9.73
CA PRO A 218 -0.69 -19.50 -9.83
C PRO A 218 -1.24 -19.12 -8.44
N LYS A 219 -1.69 -17.87 -8.27
CA LYS A 219 -2.39 -17.44 -7.04
C LYS A 219 -3.81 -18.02 -6.92
N ASN A 220 -4.31 -18.04 -5.69
CA ASN A 220 -5.71 -18.34 -5.34
C ASN A 220 -6.18 -19.73 -5.81
N LYS A 221 -5.29 -20.72 -5.81
CA LYS A 221 -5.61 -22.13 -6.06
C LYS A 221 -5.08 -22.97 -4.90
N ASN A 222 -5.78 -24.07 -4.59
CA ASN A 222 -5.25 -25.05 -3.65
C ASN A 222 -4.13 -25.84 -4.33
N THR A 223 -2.87 -25.50 -4.08
CA THR A 223 -1.72 -26.23 -4.63
C THR A 223 -1.36 -27.47 -3.80
N THR A 224 -2.01 -27.69 -2.64
CA THR A 224 -1.64 -28.73 -1.67
C THR A 224 -2.60 -29.92 -1.61
N GLU A 225 -3.87 -29.75 -1.95
CA GLU A 225 -4.94 -30.74 -1.70
C GLU A 225 -5.15 -31.75 -2.85
N ASN A 226 -5.22 -31.29 -4.09
CA ASN A 226 -5.48 -32.11 -5.29
C ASN A 226 -4.48 -31.79 -6.41
N PRO A 227 -4.14 -32.73 -7.30
CA PRO A 227 -3.26 -32.46 -8.43
C PRO A 227 -3.96 -31.58 -9.49
N TYR A 228 -3.17 -30.83 -10.25
CA TYR A 228 -3.64 -30.07 -11.40
C TYR A 228 -3.75 -30.96 -12.65
N GLU A 229 -4.98 -31.14 -13.14
CA GLU A 229 -5.28 -31.98 -14.31
C GLU A 229 -5.24 -31.23 -15.67
N GLY A 230 -4.96 -29.93 -15.67
CA GLY A 230 -4.96 -29.10 -16.88
C GLY A 230 -3.59 -28.98 -17.57
N ASP A 231 -3.53 -28.29 -18.72
CA ASP A 231 -2.26 -27.96 -19.36
C ASP A 231 -1.50 -26.92 -18.52
N ARG A 232 -0.31 -27.28 -18.02
CA ARG A 232 0.60 -26.43 -17.24
C ARG A 232 0.99 -25.14 -17.97
N ARG A 233 0.91 -25.10 -19.31
CA ARG A 233 1.11 -23.88 -20.12
C ARG A 233 0.00 -22.85 -19.98
N SER A 234 -1.18 -23.25 -19.51
CA SER A 234 -2.31 -22.37 -19.25
C SER A 234 -2.29 -21.74 -17.85
N LEU A 235 -1.34 -22.15 -17.00
CA LEU A 235 -1.14 -21.54 -15.69
C LEU A 235 -0.47 -20.18 -15.86
N GLU A 236 -1.10 -19.13 -15.32
CA GLU A 236 -0.48 -17.81 -15.20
C GLU A 236 0.28 -17.72 -13.85
N PRO A 237 1.61 -17.88 -13.83
CA PRO A 237 2.40 -17.71 -12.61
C PRO A 237 2.42 -16.25 -12.16
N THR A 238 2.63 -16.04 -10.87
CA THR A 238 2.55 -14.71 -10.23
C THR A 238 3.29 -14.72 -8.88
N TYR A 239 3.64 -13.53 -8.39
CA TYR A 239 4.22 -13.33 -7.04
C TYR A 239 3.19 -12.76 -6.04
N ASP A 240 2.03 -12.37 -6.55
CA ASP A 240 0.86 -11.89 -5.80
C ASP A 240 0.25 -12.98 -4.91
N ASN A 241 -0.28 -12.59 -3.74
CA ASN A 241 -0.87 -13.50 -2.76
C ASN A 241 0.03 -14.70 -2.42
N LYS A 242 1.31 -14.43 -2.12
CA LYS A 242 2.35 -15.39 -1.68
C LYS A 242 2.76 -16.48 -2.68
N ALA A 243 2.06 -16.60 -3.81
CA ALA A 243 2.33 -17.62 -4.82
C ALA A 243 3.80 -17.59 -5.29
N THR A 244 4.30 -18.75 -5.66
CA THR A 244 5.70 -19.03 -6.02
C THR A 244 6.65 -19.10 -4.81
N THR A 245 6.64 -18.16 -3.85
CA THR A 245 7.65 -18.21 -2.77
C THR A 245 7.40 -19.36 -1.79
N ASP A 246 6.15 -19.68 -1.50
CA ASP A 246 5.82 -20.63 -0.44
C ASP A 246 5.84 -22.07 -0.97
N GLU A 247 5.48 -22.29 -2.24
CA GLU A 247 5.80 -23.53 -2.94
C GLU A 247 7.31 -23.80 -2.98
N LEU A 248 8.13 -22.77 -3.25
CA LEU A 248 9.58 -22.92 -3.26
C LEU A 248 10.14 -23.26 -1.87
N ARG A 249 9.68 -22.59 -0.80
CA ARG A 249 10.03 -22.94 0.58
C ARG A 249 9.67 -24.40 0.89
N PHE A 250 8.47 -24.84 0.51
CA PHE A 250 8.04 -26.22 0.71
C PHE A 250 8.94 -27.22 -0.03
N LEU A 251 9.28 -26.94 -1.30
CA LEU A 251 10.16 -27.79 -2.11
C LEU A 251 11.59 -27.86 -1.57
N ALA A 252 12.13 -26.76 -1.02
CA ALA A 252 13.43 -26.78 -0.35
C ALA A 252 13.44 -27.72 0.86
N ARG A 253 12.40 -27.67 1.70
CA ARG A 253 12.25 -28.59 2.86
C ARG A 253 12.06 -30.04 2.43
N MET A 254 11.28 -30.29 1.38
CA MET A 254 11.15 -31.63 0.79
C MET A 254 12.49 -32.19 0.30
N TYR A 255 13.29 -31.39 -0.42
CA TYR A 255 14.62 -31.82 -0.85
C TYR A 255 15.52 -32.13 0.36
N THR A 256 15.56 -31.25 1.36
CA THR A 256 16.38 -31.45 2.57
C THR A 256 16.02 -32.74 3.33
N ALA A 257 14.74 -33.14 3.33
CA ALA A 257 14.29 -34.37 3.99
C ALA A 257 14.42 -35.65 3.16
N THR A 258 14.51 -35.57 1.82
CA THR A 258 14.43 -36.74 0.92
C THR A 258 15.61 -36.92 -0.04
N ASN A 259 16.36 -35.85 -0.31
CA ASN A 259 17.37 -35.74 -1.36
C ASN A 259 16.85 -36.14 -2.77
N ASP A 260 15.58 -35.92 -3.05
CA ASP A 260 14.96 -36.18 -4.37
C ASP A 260 15.20 -35.01 -5.34
N GLU A 261 15.97 -35.26 -6.39
CA GLU A 261 16.35 -34.28 -7.42
C GLU A 261 15.15 -33.65 -8.15
N ALA A 262 13.97 -34.27 -8.13
CA ALA A 262 12.75 -33.66 -8.68
C ALA A 262 12.40 -32.35 -7.96
N TYR A 263 12.59 -32.29 -6.63
CA TYR A 263 12.33 -31.09 -5.85
C TYR A 263 13.37 -30.00 -6.10
N GLN A 264 14.66 -30.35 -6.23
CA GLN A 264 15.71 -29.39 -6.60
C GLN A 264 15.52 -28.84 -8.02
N THR A 265 15.12 -29.69 -8.97
CA THR A 265 14.84 -29.28 -10.36
C THR A 265 13.68 -28.29 -10.42
N ALA A 266 12.57 -28.58 -9.74
CA ALA A 266 11.44 -27.67 -9.64
C ALA A 266 11.80 -26.38 -8.89
N PHE A 267 12.59 -26.48 -7.81
CA PHE A 267 13.05 -25.31 -7.06
C PHE A 267 13.89 -24.37 -7.93
N TYR A 268 14.84 -24.90 -8.70
CA TYR A 268 15.66 -24.10 -9.61
C TYR A 268 14.85 -23.44 -10.73
N LEU A 269 13.84 -24.11 -11.29
CA LEU A 269 12.95 -23.48 -12.27
C LEU A 269 12.20 -22.27 -11.67
N GLY A 270 11.71 -22.37 -10.44
CA GLY A 270 11.02 -21.24 -9.78
C GLY A 270 11.95 -20.14 -9.28
N LEU A 271 13.18 -20.47 -8.86
CA LEU A 271 14.20 -19.47 -8.52
C LEU A 271 14.67 -18.72 -9.76
N ASP A 272 14.92 -19.43 -10.86
CA ASP A 272 15.30 -18.82 -12.14
C ASP A 272 14.14 -17.98 -12.71
N TYR A 273 12.87 -18.34 -12.47
CA TYR A 273 11.69 -17.51 -12.75
C TYR A 273 11.69 -16.19 -11.95
N ILE A 274 12.04 -16.21 -10.67
CA ILE A 274 12.18 -15.00 -9.84
C ILE A 274 13.29 -14.10 -10.40
N PHE A 275 14.44 -14.66 -10.77
CA PHE A 275 15.54 -13.89 -11.36
C PHE A 275 15.16 -13.25 -12.70
N GLN A 276 14.52 -14.00 -13.60
CA GLN A 276 14.04 -13.48 -14.90
C GLN A 276 12.96 -12.40 -14.76
N GLY A 277 12.18 -12.45 -13.67
CA GLY A 277 11.17 -11.45 -13.35
C GLY A 277 11.73 -10.10 -12.89
N GLN A 278 12.99 -10.02 -12.45
CA GLN A 278 13.54 -8.77 -11.93
C GLN A 278 13.86 -7.78 -13.07
N TYR A 279 13.36 -6.55 -12.94
CA TYR A 279 13.69 -5.48 -13.88
C TYR A 279 15.14 -4.98 -13.69
N PRO A 280 15.75 -4.36 -14.73
CA PRO A 280 17.10 -3.80 -14.64
C PRO A 280 17.30 -2.75 -13.54
N ASN A 281 16.24 -2.09 -13.07
CA ASN A 281 16.26 -1.17 -11.94
C ASN A 281 16.03 -1.84 -10.57
N GLY A 282 15.96 -3.17 -10.53
CA GLY A 282 15.88 -3.98 -9.31
C GLY A 282 14.47 -4.31 -8.79
N GLY A 283 13.42 -3.72 -9.36
CA GLY A 283 12.04 -4.00 -8.95
C GLY A 283 11.44 -5.22 -9.64
N TRP A 284 10.34 -5.76 -9.09
CA TRP A 284 9.59 -6.86 -9.69
C TRP A 284 8.17 -6.45 -10.11
N PRO A 285 7.64 -6.97 -11.24
CA PRO A 285 6.22 -6.89 -11.57
C PRO A 285 5.38 -7.72 -10.61
N GLN A 286 4.05 -7.64 -10.71
CA GLN A 286 3.16 -8.57 -9.99
C GLN A 286 3.31 -10.01 -10.52
N ARG A 287 3.60 -10.15 -11.82
CA ARG A 287 3.78 -11.42 -12.52
C ARG A 287 4.76 -11.27 -13.68
N TYR A 288 5.45 -12.36 -14.04
CA TYR A 288 6.31 -12.42 -15.22
C TYR A 288 5.83 -13.52 -16.19
N PRO A 289 5.78 -13.27 -17.51
CA PRO A 289 5.80 -11.98 -18.19
C PRO A 289 4.61 -11.08 -17.79
N SER A 290 4.84 -9.77 -17.69
CA SER A 290 3.90 -8.85 -17.04
C SER A 290 2.79 -8.27 -17.93
N GLY A 291 2.94 -8.35 -19.26
CA GLY A 291 2.00 -7.77 -20.22
C GLY A 291 1.89 -6.24 -20.14
N ASN A 292 0.79 -5.68 -20.66
CA ASN A 292 0.61 -4.24 -20.81
C ASN A 292 -0.22 -3.56 -19.69
N GLY A 293 -0.86 -4.35 -18.82
CA GLY A 293 -1.71 -3.86 -17.72
C GLY A 293 -0.91 -3.39 -16.50
N TYR A 294 -1.59 -3.05 -15.40
CA TYR A 294 -0.93 -2.53 -14.18
C TYR A 294 0.09 -3.51 -13.56
N HIS A 295 -0.06 -4.81 -13.83
CA HIS A 295 0.83 -5.89 -13.38
C HIS A 295 2.31 -5.70 -13.77
N ARG A 296 2.61 -4.81 -14.72
CA ARG A 296 3.98 -4.41 -15.14
C ARG A 296 4.68 -3.41 -14.24
N HIS A 297 3.98 -2.83 -13.27
CA HIS A 297 4.59 -1.86 -12.37
C HIS A 297 5.32 -2.60 -11.23
N ILE A 298 6.30 -1.92 -10.64
CA ILE A 298 6.99 -2.43 -9.44
C ILE A 298 5.92 -2.66 -8.37
N THR A 299 5.74 -3.92 -7.96
CA THR A 299 4.58 -4.34 -7.18
C THR A 299 4.94 -4.54 -5.72
N PHE A 300 4.78 -3.47 -4.94
CA PHE A 300 4.81 -3.51 -3.47
C PHE A 300 3.46 -3.98 -2.86
N ASN A 301 2.39 -3.99 -3.67
CA ASN A 301 1.06 -4.42 -3.24
C ASN A 301 1.07 -5.88 -2.71
N ASP A 302 0.30 -6.15 -1.66
CA ASP A 302 0.20 -7.45 -0.99
C ASP A 302 1.56 -8.09 -0.66
N ASN A 303 2.55 -7.23 -0.35
CA ASN A 303 3.94 -7.56 -0.04
C ASN A 303 4.69 -8.36 -1.12
N ALA A 304 4.21 -8.40 -2.38
CA ALA A 304 4.77 -9.26 -3.42
C ALA A 304 6.31 -9.10 -3.59
N MET A 305 6.79 -7.87 -3.83
CA MET A 305 8.23 -7.62 -3.91
C MET A 305 8.98 -7.84 -2.58
N VAL A 306 8.34 -7.61 -1.43
CA VAL A 306 8.98 -7.80 -0.12
C VAL A 306 9.19 -9.29 0.16
N ARG A 307 8.19 -10.15 -0.07
CA ARG A 307 8.30 -11.61 0.08
C ARG A 307 9.36 -12.21 -0.84
N LEU A 308 9.47 -11.70 -2.07
CA LEU A 308 10.54 -12.09 -2.99
C LEU A 308 11.92 -11.75 -2.43
N MET A 309 12.09 -10.54 -1.88
CA MET A 309 13.36 -10.13 -1.28
C MET A 309 13.68 -10.91 0.01
N GLU A 310 12.69 -11.18 0.86
CA GLU A 310 12.86 -12.04 2.04
C GLU A 310 13.31 -13.45 1.63
N PHE A 311 12.62 -14.06 0.65
CA PHE A 311 12.98 -15.36 0.09
C PHE A 311 14.39 -15.37 -0.55
N LEU A 312 14.77 -14.34 -1.30
CA LEU A 312 16.11 -14.25 -1.88
C LEU A 312 17.20 -14.10 -0.82
N ARG A 313 16.92 -13.37 0.26
CA ARG A 313 17.82 -13.28 1.43
C ARG A 313 17.95 -14.65 2.12
N GLU A 314 16.83 -15.34 2.35
CA GLU A 314 16.83 -16.72 2.88
C GLU A 314 17.70 -17.64 2.01
N VAL A 315 17.45 -17.69 0.70
CA VAL A 315 18.22 -18.49 -0.28
C VAL A 315 19.72 -18.17 -0.24
N ALA A 316 20.08 -16.88 -0.10
CA ALA A 316 21.47 -16.47 -0.01
C ALA A 316 22.14 -16.90 1.31
N THR A 317 21.48 -16.70 2.46
CA THR A 317 22.14 -16.73 3.78
C THR A 317 21.82 -17.94 4.66
N ASP A 318 20.71 -18.62 4.45
CA ASP A 318 20.25 -19.71 5.33
C ASP A 318 20.83 -21.07 4.88
N GLU A 319 21.25 -21.89 5.85
CA GLU A 319 21.77 -23.25 5.64
C GLU A 319 20.67 -24.24 5.21
N GLY A 320 19.40 -23.97 5.55
CA GLY A 320 18.24 -24.76 5.11
C GLY A 320 18.05 -24.84 3.59
N TYR A 321 18.70 -23.94 2.84
CA TYR A 321 18.77 -23.96 1.37
C TYR A 321 20.05 -24.66 0.87
N ALA A 322 20.53 -25.71 1.55
CA ALA A 322 21.73 -26.47 1.18
C ALA A 322 21.71 -27.01 -0.27
N LEU A 323 20.52 -27.17 -0.86
CA LEU A 323 20.35 -27.55 -2.27
C LEU A 323 20.86 -26.51 -3.27
N VAL A 324 21.10 -25.25 -2.86
CA VAL A 324 21.40 -24.13 -3.76
C VAL A 324 22.91 -23.89 -3.88
N ASP A 325 23.40 -23.98 -5.11
CA ASP A 325 24.81 -23.74 -5.44
C ASP A 325 25.28 -22.30 -5.15
N ALA A 326 26.60 -22.13 -4.98
CA ALA A 326 27.19 -20.84 -4.61
C ALA A 326 26.98 -19.74 -5.65
N ALA A 327 26.84 -20.07 -6.95
CA ALA A 327 26.58 -19.08 -7.99
C ALA A 327 25.15 -18.55 -7.89
N ARG A 328 24.17 -19.43 -7.62
CA ARG A 328 22.78 -19.04 -7.35
C ARG A 328 22.61 -18.28 -6.03
N ARG A 329 23.36 -18.63 -4.98
CA ARG A 329 23.39 -17.84 -3.73
C ARG A 329 23.89 -16.41 -3.98
N ASN A 330 24.99 -16.26 -4.72
CA ASN A 330 25.49 -14.94 -5.12
C ASN A 330 24.47 -14.17 -5.99
N ALA A 331 23.82 -14.83 -6.95
CA ALA A 331 22.77 -14.22 -7.75
C ALA A 331 21.56 -13.77 -6.92
N ALA A 332 21.23 -14.49 -5.83
CA ALA A 332 20.21 -14.12 -4.87
C ALA A 332 20.60 -12.89 -4.03
N THR A 333 21.86 -12.81 -3.56
CA THR A 333 22.42 -11.59 -2.94
C THR A 333 22.34 -10.40 -3.90
N ASP A 334 22.86 -10.54 -5.12
CA ASP A 334 22.85 -9.47 -6.13
C ASP A 334 21.42 -9.00 -6.47
N ALA A 335 20.46 -9.93 -6.53
CA ALA A 335 19.06 -9.62 -6.78
C ALA A 335 18.41 -8.90 -5.57
N PHE A 336 18.71 -9.33 -4.34
CA PHE A 336 18.28 -8.68 -3.12
C PHE A 336 18.79 -7.23 -3.03
N ASP A 337 20.09 -7.02 -3.25
CA ASP A 337 20.72 -5.69 -3.17
C ASP A 337 20.17 -4.73 -4.23
N ARG A 338 19.93 -5.21 -5.46
CA ARG A 338 19.18 -4.44 -6.48
C ARG A 338 17.76 -4.12 -6.03
N GLY A 339 17.09 -5.05 -5.34
CA GLY A 339 15.76 -4.82 -4.75
C GLY A 339 15.77 -3.71 -3.70
N ILE A 340 16.79 -3.67 -2.83
CA ILE A 340 16.99 -2.59 -1.85
C ILE A 340 17.22 -1.26 -2.56
N ALA A 341 18.12 -1.21 -3.56
CA ALA A 341 18.36 -0.01 -4.35
C ALA A 341 17.09 0.50 -5.05
N CYS A 342 16.27 -0.41 -5.58
CA CYS A 342 14.96 -0.09 -6.15
C CYS A 342 13.99 0.50 -5.13
N ILE A 343 13.90 -0.07 -3.92
CA ILE A 343 13.04 0.45 -2.85
C ILE A 343 13.44 1.87 -2.49
N LEU A 344 14.74 2.13 -2.29
CA LEU A 344 15.26 3.46 -1.98
C LEU A 344 14.96 4.47 -3.09
N GLN A 345 15.12 4.08 -4.37
CA GLN A 345 14.74 4.93 -5.51
C GLN A 345 13.22 5.14 -5.67
N CYS A 346 12.40 4.26 -5.11
CA CYS A 346 10.93 4.37 -5.13
C CYS A 346 10.37 5.17 -3.95
N GLN A 347 11.19 5.59 -2.98
CA GLN A 347 10.75 6.48 -1.91
C GLN A 347 10.31 7.82 -2.51
N ILE A 348 9.10 8.27 -2.18
CA ILE A 348 8.60 9.54 -2.68
C ILE A 348 9.10 10.66 -1.77
N ASP A 349 10.07 11.44 -2.26
CA ASP A 349 10.53 12.65 -1.58
C ASP A 349 9.36 13.61 -1.30
N GLY A 350 9.02 13.79 -0.01
CA GLY A 350 7.99 14.73 0.43
C GLY A 350 8.36 16.21 0.13
N LEU A 351 9.64 16.50 -0.09
CA LEU A 351 10.16 17.83 -0.40
C LEU A 351 9.96 18.21 -1.87
N VAL A 352 8.70 18.38 -2.28
CA VAL A 352 8.36 18.99 -3.58
C VAL A 352 8.61 20.50 -3.55
N ARG A 353 9.89 20.89 -3.50
CA ARG A 353 10.34 22.18 -4.03
C ARG A 353 10.24 22.11 -5.56
N THR A 354 9.72 23.18 -6.15
CA THR A 354 9.36 23.23 -7.57
C THR A 354 10.56 23.08 -8.51
N ALA A 355 10.34 22.32 -9.60
CA ALA A 355 11.25 22.04 -10.73
C ALA A 355 12.45 21.13 -10.37
N ARG A 356 12.72 20.07 -11.13
CA ARG A 356 12.64 19.98 -12.60
C ARG A 356 11.85 18.78 -13.13
N ARG A 357 11.20 18.98 -14.28
CA ARG A 357 11.01 17.89 -15.24
C ARG A 357 12.36 17.53 -15.81
N ASP A 358 12.84 16.33 -15.55
CA ASP A 358 13.56 15.53 -16.54
C ASP A 358 13.06 14.08 -16.42
N ARG A 359 13.14 13.35 -17.53
CA ARG A 359 12.39 12.10 -17.75
C ARG A 359 13.07 10.90 -17.09
N LEU A 360 12.25 9.98 -16.58
CA LEU A 360 12.47 8.53 -16.63
C LEU A 360 11.18 7.88 -17.15
#